data_AF-K1YKQ6-F1
#
_entry.id   AF-K1YKQ6-F1
#
_cell.length_a   1.000
_cell.length_b   1.000
_cell.length_c   1.000
_cell.angle_alpha   90.00
_cell.angle_beta   90.00
_cell.angle_gamma   90.00
#
_symmetry.space_group_name_H-M   'P 1'
#
loop_
_entity.id
_entity.type
_entity.pdbx_description
1 polymer ?
#
loop_
_entity_poly.entity_id
_entity_poly.type
_entity_poly.pdbx_seq_one_letter_code
_entity_poly.pdbx_strand_id
1 'polypeptide(L)'
;MTKLFYTLKKEFLLITRDVHAVTVLFVMPAVFIMIMSLAMRDLFDLHHSVSIEVLAVNRDTGKISDAFLKAIGGLSAFTFHFLEKGADAERVKEAMHLRDAKFALIIKENFSSFVAKGNDDKKKPLEILVDPSVNVQTQMVLRSALDGKLAKLRGDAFIDSIGEFLDSAGIDKEKLKAAEESQVDVRYIYRGGRSFKIPSAVQQSVPAWLVFSMFFIVIPLSNTFISERGQGALMRLKSMNVSRFALITGKMVPYLFINAIQVVMMIGIGTYVVPF
;
A
#
# COMPACT_ATOMS: atom_id res chain seq x y z
N MET A 1 -26.31 -16.01 45.68
CA MET A 1 -26.55 -15.63 44.26
C MET A 1 -27.07 -14.21 44.11
N THR A 2 -28.06 -13.77 44.90
CA THR A 2 -28.64 -12.41 44.85
C THR A 2 -27.60 -11.28 44.97
N LYS A 3 -26.66 -11.36 45.92
CA LYS A 3 -25.61 -10.33 46.10
C LYS A 3 -24.75 -10.09 44.84
N LEU A 4 -24.38 -11.16 44.12
CA LEU A 4 -23.59 -11.05 42.89
C LEU A 4 -24.38 -10.38 41.77
N PHE A 5 -25.65 -10.75 41.61
CA PHE A 5 -26.54 -10.13 40.62
C PHE A 5 -26.71 -8.62 40.84
N TYR A 6 -26.89 -8.18 42.09
CA TYR A 6 -26.98 -6.76 42.40
C TYR A 6 -25.68 -6.00 42.14
N THR A 7 -24.52 -6.62 42.41
CA THR A 7 -23.22 -6.05 42.03
C THR A 7 -23.11 -5.90 40.52
N LEU A 8 -23.47 -6.93 39.74
CA LEU A 8 -23.46 -6.88 38.28
C LEU A 8 -24.37 -5.76 37.73
N LYS A 9 -25.60 -5.67 38.24
CA LYS A 9 -26.56 -4.63 37.84
C LYS A 9 -26.01 -3.23 38.15
N LYS A 10 -25.41 -3.04 39.32
CA LYS A 10 -24.79 -1.79 39.74
C LYS A 10 -23.66 -1.38 38.79
N GLU A 11 -22.78 -2.32 38.42
CA GLU A 11 -21.66 -2.02 37.52
C GLU A 11 -22.14 -1.72 36.09
N PHE A 12 -23.11 -2.48 35.57
CA PHE A 12 -23.70 -2.21 34.25
C PHE A 12 -24.35 -0.81 34.20
N LEU A 13 -25.06 -0.43 35.27
CA LEU A 13 -25.68 0.90 35.39
C LEU A 13 -24.64 2.02 35.52
N LEU A 14 -23.53 1.78 36.20
CA LEU A 14 -22.44 2.76 36.30
C LEU A 14 -21.80 3.02 34.94
N ILE A 15 -21.48 1.96 34.19
CA ILE A 15 -20.82 2.11 32.90
C ILE A 15 -21.75 2.77 31.89
N THR A 16 -23.01 2.32 31.80
CA THR A 16 -23.99 2.91 30.88
C THR A 16 -24.33 4.38 31.17
N ARG A 17 -24.16 4.84 32.42
CA ARG A 17 -24.35 6.25 32.80
C ARG A 17 -23.10 7.11 32.62
N ASP A 18 -21.93 6.51 32.51
CA ASP A 18 -20.69 7.24 32.21
C ASP A 18 -20.56 7.44 30.70
N VAL A 19 -21.17 8.52 30.20
CA VAL A 19 -21.16 8.86 28.77
C VAL A 19 -19.75 9.03 28.23
N HIS A 20 -18.80 9.51 29.04
CA HIS A 20 -17.42 9.72 28.62
C HIS A 20 -16.73 8.37 28.44
N ALA A 21 -16.90 7.45 29.39
CA ALA A 21 -16.43 6.07 29.29
C ALA A 21 -16.98 5.36 28.04
N VAL A 22 -18.29 5.43 27.83
CA VAL A 22 -18.94 4.78 26.67
C VAL A 22 -18.45 5.42 25.37
N THR A 23 -18.31 6.74 25.33
CA THR A 23 -17.79 7.44 24.13
C THR A 23 -16.36 6.98 23.81
N VAL A 24 -15.48 6.91 24.80
CA VAL A 24 -14.09 6.45 24.60
C VAL A 24 -14.04 4.97 24.19
N LEU A 25 -14.90 4.11 24.73
CA LEU A 25 -14.93 2.68 24.41
C LEU A 25 -15.44 2.39 22.99
N PHE A 26 -16.41 3.15 22.49
CA PHE A 26 -17.05 2.85 21.20
C PHE A 26 -16.70 3.84 20.09
N VAL A 27 -16.79 5.14 20.36
CA VAL A 27 -16.65 6.18 19.33
C VAL A 27 -15.20 6.35 18.90
N MET A 28 -14.28 6.47 19.85
CA MET A 28 -12.86 6.70 19.54
C MET A 28 -12.27 5.56 18.68
N PRO A 29 -12.44 4.26 19.04
CA PRO A 29 -12.08 3.13 18.19
C PRO A 29 -12.70 3.13 16.80
N ALA A 30 -14.00 3.42 16.70
CA ALA A 30 -14.71 3.44 15.43
C ALA A 30 -14.15 4.51 14.50
N VAL A 31 -13.95 5.73 15.02
CA VAL A 31 -13.35 6.85 14.30
C VAL A 31 -11.91 6.51 13.89
N PHE A 32 -11.13 5.91 14.79
CA PHE A 32 -9.76 5.52 14.51
C PHE A 32 -9.67 4.51 13.37
N ILE A 33 -10.51 3.45 13.38
CA ILE A 33 -10.59 2.50 12.27
C ILE A 33 -10.95 3.20 10.97
N MET A 34 -11.93 4.10 10.99
CA MET A 34 -12.39 4.80 9.80
C MET A 34 -11.27 5.67 9.20
N ILE A 35 -10.62 6.48 10.02
CA ILE A 35 -9.52 7.35 9.60
C ILE A 35 -8.35 6.51 9.07
N MET A 36 -7.90 5.54 9.84
CA MET A 36 -6.73 4.75 9.48
C MET A 36 -6.98 3.86 8.26
N SER A 37 -8.19 3.33 8.12
CA SER A 37 -8.54 2.59 6.90
C SER A 37 -8.49 3.48 5.66
N LEU A 38 -9.04 4.70 5.74
CA LEU A 38 -8.99 5.64 4.61
C LEU A 38 -7.56 6.04 4.30
N ALA A 39 -6.76 6.31 5.34
CA ALA A 39 -5.35 6.69 5.20
C ALA A 39 -4.47 5.55 4.63
N MET A 40 -4.79 4.29 4.94
CA MET A 40 -4.02 3.14 4.48
C MET A 40 -4.58 2.48 3.21
N ARG A 41 -5.71 2.97 2.67
CA ARG A 41 -6.32 2.38 1.46
C ARG A 41 -5.31 2.30 0.31
N ASP A 42 -4.61 3.40 0.05
CA ASP A 42 -3.64 3.51 -1.05
C ASP A 42 -2.43 2.57 -0.90
N LEU A 43 -2.08 2.18 0.35
CA LEU A 43 -0.97 1.25 0.59
C LEU A 43 -1.33 -0.19 0.21
N PHE A 44 -2.62 -0.56 0.28
CA PHE A 44 -3.10 -1.92 0.04
C PHE A 44 -3.80 -2.08 -1.31
N ASP A 45 -4.19 -0.99 -1.98
CA ASP A 45 -4.78 -1.00 -3.32
C ASP A 45 -3.72 -1.18 -4.42
N LEU A 46 -2.86 -2.19 -4.26
CA LEU A 46 -1.72 -2.54 -5.13
C LEU A 46 -2.11 -2.91 -6.57
N HIS A 47 -3.41 -3.03 -6.88
CA HIS A 47 -3.93 -3.53 -8.16
C HIS A 47 -4.72 -2.48 -8.96
N HIS A 48 -5.00 -1.30 -8.38
CA HIS A 48 -5.25 -0.16 -9.24
C HIS A 48 -3.92 0.17 -9.92
N SER A 49 -3.91 0.13 -11.25
CA SER A 49 -2.81 0.65 -12.05
C SER A 49 -2.71 2.15 -11.79
N VAL A 50 -2.05 2.54 -10.68
CA VAL A 50 -1.56 3.89 -10.48
C VAL A 50 -0.53 4.06 -11.59
N SER A 51 -1.00 4.52 -12.74
CA SER A 51 -0.14 4.76 -13.88
C SER A 51 0.77 5.90 -13.49
N ILE A 52 2.03 5.59 -13.25
CA ILE A 52 3.00 6.60 -12.87
C ILE A 52 3.25 7.45 -14.10
N GLU A 53 2.98 8.74 -14.00
CA GLU A 53 3.25 9.68 -15.08
C GLU A 53 4.75 9.88 -15.26
N VAL A 54 5.21 9.71 -16.50
CA VAL A 54 6.60 9.90 -16.91
C VAL A 54 6.63 10.88 -18.07
N LEU A 55 7.32 12.00 -17.92
CA LEU A 55 7.56 12.94 -19.02
C LEU A 55 8.71 12.41 -19.87
N ALA A 56 8.50 12.20 -21.17
CA ALA A 56 9.55 11.73 -22.08
C ALA A 56 9.98 12.86 -23.03
N VAL A 57 11.29 13.09 -23.13
CA VAL A 57 11.91 14.04 -24.06
C VAL A 57 12.88 13.31 -24.96
N ASN A 58 12.66 13.44 -26.27
CA ASN A 58 13.58 12.92 -27.27
C ASN A 58 14.48 14.04 -27.82
N ARG A 59 15.78 13.93 -27.60
CA ARG A 59 16.81 14.78 -28.23
C ARG A 59 17.50 14.08 -29.39
N ASP A 60 17.27 12.79 -29.58
CA ASP A 60 17.81 12.02 -30.69
C ASP A 60 16.88 12.13 -31.91
N THR A 61 17.47 12.33 -33.10
CA THR A 61 16.73 12.47 -34.36
C THR A 61 16.62 11.16 -35.14
N GLY A 62 17.16 10.06 -34.61
CA GLY A 62 17.20 8.76 -35.29
C GLY A 62 15.90 7.96 -35.21
N LYS A 63 15.67 7.09 -36.19
CA LYS A 63 14.49 6.21 -36.24
C LYS A 63 14.44 5.21 -35.07
N ILE A 64 15.59 4.89 -34.47
CA ILE A 64 15.71 3.94 -33.35
C ILE A 64 15.14 4.54 -32.06
N SER A 65 15.34 5.83 -31.81
CA SER A 65 14.76 6.50 -30.63
C SER A 65 13.24 6.58 -30.71
N ASP A 66 12.68 6.86 -31.89
CA ASP A 66 11.23 6.84 -32.10
C ASP A 66 10.63 5.42 -31.92
N ALA A 67 11.35 4.37 -32.32
CA ALA A 67 10.94 2.99 -32.05
C ALA A 67 10.97 2.65 -30.55
N PHE A 68 11.95 3.14 -29.81
CA PHE A 68 12.03 2.97 -28.35
C PHE A 68 10.87 3.67 -27.64
N LEU A 69 10.52 4.91 -28.02
CA LEU A 69 9.39 5.64 -27.44
C LEU A 69 8.06 4.88 -27.63
N LYS A 70 7.86 4.25 -28.78
CA LYS A 70 6.70 3.37 -29.02
C LYS A 70 6.75 2.11 -28.15
N ALA A 71 7.93 1.51 -27.98
CA ALA A 71 8.09 0.29 -27.19
C ALA A 71 7.85 0.51 -25.68
N ILE A 72 8.26 1.66 -25.14
CA ILE A 72 8.01 2.02 -23.74
C ILE A 72 6.57 2.48 -23.50
N GLY A 73 5.91 3.09 -24.49
CA GLY A 73 4.49 3.46 -24.41
C GLY A 73 3.54 2.28 -24.21
N GLY A 74 3.98 1.05 -24.49
CA GLY A 74 3.23 -0.18 -24.20
C GLY A 74 3.37 -0.71 -22.77
N LEU A 75 4.11 -0.04 -21.87
CA LEU A 75 4.25 -0.43 -20.48
C LEU A 75 3.01 -0.02 -19.68
N SER A 76 2.15 -0.98 -19.30
CA SER A 76 0.89 -0.72 -18.58
C SER A 76 1.06 -0.05 -17.20
N ALA A 77 2.24 -0.13 -16.58
CA ALA A 77 2.53 0.49 -15.29
C ALA A 77 2.90 1.98 -15.37
N PHE A 78 3.21 2.50 -16.56
CA PHE A 78 3.72 3.87 -16.75
C PHE A 78 2.99 4.58 -17.89
N THR A 79 2.50 5.79 -17.63
CA THR A 79 1.91 6.64 -18.68
C THR A 79 2.97 7.63 -19.15
N PHE A 80 3.43 7.48 -20.39
CA PHE A 80 4.43 8.37 -20.98
C PHE A 80 3.76 9.56 -21.68
N HIS A 81 4.11 10.77 -21.25
CA HIS A 81 3.73 12.02 -21.91
C HIS A 81 4.92 12.58 -22.67
N PHE A 82 4.81 12.65 -23.99
CA PHE A 82 5.89 13.10 -24.86
C PHE A 82 5.88 14.64 -24.96
N LEU A 83 6.99 15.27 -24.57
CA LEU A 83 7.22 16.70 -24.77
C LEU A 83 7.85 16.94 -26.15
N GLU A 84 7.83 18.21 -26.61
CA GLU A 84 8.41 18.61 -27.89
C GLU A 84 9.89 18.18 -28.03
N LYS A 85 10.30 17.83 -29.25
CA LYS A 85 11.67 17.40 -29.56
C LYS A 85 12.65 18.52 -29.17
N GLY A 86 13.64 18.18 -28.35
CA GLY A 86 14.71 19.12 -27.97
C GLY A 86 14.43 20.04 -26.77
N ALA A 87 13.40 19.78 -25.96
CA ALA A 87 13.19 20.55 -24.73
C ALA A 87 14.44 20.54 -23.82
N ASP A 88 14.84 21.72 -23.35
CA ASP A 88 15.99 21.88 -22.48
C ASP A 88 15.74 21.32 -21.06
N ALA A 89 16.79 20.94 -20.34
CA ALA A 89 16.70 20.22 -19.07
C ALA A 89 15.95 21.04 -18.00
N GLU A 90 16.13 22.36 -18.03
CA GLU A 90 15.41 23.29 -17.14
C GLU A 90 13.91 23.33 -17.44
N ARG A 91 13.53 23.31 -18.72
CA ARG A 91 12.13 23.29 -19.15
C ARG A 91 11.44 21.97 -18.79
N VAL A 92 12.20 20.87 -18.78
CA VAL A 92 11.71 19.56 -18.31
C VAL A 92 11.44 19.59 -16.81
N LYS A 93 12.35 20.16 -16.00
CA LYS A 93 12.14 20.32 -14.55
C LYS A 93 10.91 21.18 -14.26
N GLU A 94 10.76 22.29 -14.95
CA GLU A 94 9.58 23.16 -14.80
C GLU A 94 8.27 22.43 -15.17
N ALA A 95 8.28 21.66 -16.27
CA ALA A 95 7.15 20.84 -16.66
C ALA A 95 6.83 19.72 -15.65
N MET A 96 7.85 19.13 -15.00
CA MET A 96 7.65 18.17 -13.92
C MET A 96 6.91 18.79 -12.73
N HIS A 97 7.30 20.00 -12.32
CA HIS A 97 6.64 20.71 -11.22
C HIS A 97 5.21 21.12 -11.56
N LEU A 98 4.96 21.61 -12.78
CA LEU A 98 3.62 22.04 -13.20
C LEU A 98 2.62 20.90 -13.32
N ARG A 99 3.07 19.68 -13.65
CA ARG A 99 2.22 18.50 -13.85
C ARG A 99 2.26 17.50 -12.70
N ASP A 100 3.00 17.80 -11.63
CA ASP A 100 3.30 16.85 -10.54
C ASP A 100 3.85 15.49 -11.06
N ALA A 101 4.61 15.52 -12.15
CA ALA A 101 5.14 14.32 -12.76
C ALA A 101 6.32 13.78 -11.93
N LYS A 102 6.24 12.49 -11.57
CA LYS A 102 7.22 11.84 -10.67
C LYS A 102 8.54 11.49 -11.34
N PHE A 103 8.53 11.35 -12.67
CA PHE A 103 9.72 11.04 -13.46
C PHE A 103 9.78 11.86 -14.74
N ALA A 104 10.99 12.15 -15.20
CA ALA A 104 11.24 12.52 -16.59
C ALA A 104 12.36 11.66 -17.20
N LEU A 105 12.11 11.14 -18.40
CA LEU A 105 13.05 10.39 -19.22
C LEU A 105 13.60 11.28 -20.32
N ILE A 106 14.91 11.45 -20.35
CA ILE A 106 15.63 12.20 -21.39
C ILE A 106 16.42 11.21 -22.23
N ILE A 107 16.08 11.11 -23.51
CA ILE A 107 16.85 10.39 -24.52
C ILE A 107 17.89 11.33 -25.09
N LYS A 108 19.18 11.00 -24.93
CA LYS A 108 20.30 11.83 -25.41
C LYS A 108 20.57 11.58 -26.89
N GLU A 109 21.23 12.54 -27.54
CA GLU A 109 21.58 12.52 -28.97
C GLU A 109 22.45 11.33 -29.40
N ASN A 110 23.10 10.64 -28.46
CA ASN A 110 23.91 9.45 -28.72
C ASN A 110 23.13 8.13 -28.58
N PHE A 111 21.80 8.19 -28.44
CA PHE A 111 20.99 6.99 -28.23
C PHE A 111 21.02 6.06 -29.45
N SER A 112 20.74 6.61 -30.64
CA SER A 112 20.69 5.79 -31.86
C SER A 112 22.05 5.19 -32.21
N SER A 113 23.15 5.93 -32.01
CA SER A 113 24.50 5.41 -32.23
C SER A 113 24.88 4.32 -31.22
N PHE A 114 24.49 4.48 -29.94
CA PHE A 114 24.74 3.50 -28.89
C PHE A 114 24.05 2.15 -29.14
N VAL A 115 22.80 2.19 -29.62
CA VAL A 115 22.05 0.95 -29.95
C VAL A 115 22.66 0.25 -31.16
N ALA A 116 23.06 1.00 -32.19
CA ALA A 116 23.55 0.43 -33.45
C ALA A 116 25.00 -0.08 -33.41
N LYS A 117 25.92 0.66 -32.78
CA LYS A 117 27.37 0.36 -32.84
C LYS A 117 27.93 -0.30 -31.57
N GLY A 118 27.13 -0.35 -30.49
CA GLY A 118 27.65 -0.78 -29.20
C GLY A 118 28.45 0.31 -28.50
N ASN A 119 28.96 -0.02 -27.31
CA ASN A 119 29.43 0.92 -26.28
C ASN A 119 30.79 1.60 -26.62
N ASP A 120 30.84 2.39 -27.69
CA ASP A 120 32.03 3.17 -28.08
C ASP A 120 32.22 4.42 -27.20
N ASP A 121 31.13 5.00 -26.70
CA ASP A 121 31.15 6.14 -25.80
C ASP A 121 30.74 5.72 -24.39
N LYS A 122 31.57 6.01 -23.37
CA LYS A 122 31.22 5.87 -21.93
C LYS A 122 30.00 6.73 -21.50
N LYS A 123 29.31 7.37 -22.43
CA LYS A 123 28.16 8.24 -22.22
C LYS A 123 26.88 7.41 -22.22
N LYS A 124 26.18 7.40 -21.08
CA LYS A 124 24.88 6.74 -20.95
C LYS A 124 23.86 7.39 -21.90
N PRO A 125 23.11 6.60 -22.70
CA PRO A 125 22.19 7.12 -23.71
C PRO A 125 20.84 7.60 -23.14
N LEU A 126 20.51 7.18 -21.91
CA LEU A 126 19.30 7.53 -21.19
C LEU A 126 19.63 8.21 -19.87
N GLU A 127 18.88 9.24 -19.54
CA GLU A 127 18.92 9.93 -18.26
C GLU A 127 17.52 10.02 -17.68
N ILE A 128 17.38 9.72 -16.39
CA ILE A 128 16.10 9.77 -15.68
C ILE A 128 16.24 10.83 -14.59
N LEU A 129 15.36 11.83 -14.65
CA LEU A 129 15.14 12.76 -13.55
C LEU A 129 14.01 12.20 -12.69
N VAL A 130 14.23 12.22 -11.38
CA VAL A 130 13.33 11.64 -10.39
C VAL A 130 12.94 12.71 -9.40
N ASP A 131 11.65 12.83 -9.09
CA ASP A 131 11.21 13.66 -7.99
C ASP A 131 11.67 13.07 -6.64
N PRO A 132 12.24 13.87 -5.71
CA PRO A 132 12.73 13.36 -4.43
C PRO A 132 11.70 12.64 -3.56
N SER A 133 10.40 12.82 -3.80
CA SER A 133 9.32 12.11 -3.09
C SER A 133 9.18 10.64 -3.48
N VAL A 134 9.82 10.21 -4.57
CA VAL A 134 9.66 8.86 -5.12
C VAL A 134 10.56 7.84 -4.43
N ASN A 135 9.95 6.76 -3.95
CA ASN A 135 10.66 5.67 -3.31
C ASN A 135 11.63 4.92 -4.26
N VAL A 136 12.74 4.42 -3.72
CA VAL A 136 13.83 3.74 -4.45
C VAL A 136 13.33 2.52 -5.23
N GLN A 137 12.38 1.76 -4.67
CA GLN A 137 11.80 0.58 -5.36
C GLN A 137 11.10 0.98 -6.66
N THR A 138 10.34 2.07 -6.66
CA THR A 138 9.66 2.57 -7.85
C THR A 138 10.66 2.99 -8.93
N GLN A 139 11.77 3.63 -8.52
CA GLN A 139 12.88 3.98 -9.42
C GLN A 139 13.49 2.71 -10.04
N MET A 140 13.69 1.67 -9.24
CA MET A 140 14.24 0.39 -9.69
C MET A 140 13.30 -0.31 -10.68
N VAL A 141 11.98 -0.26 -10.48
CA VAL A 141 10.99 -0.83 -11.40
C VAL A 141 11.05 -0.12 -12.76
N LEU A 142 11.01 1.22 -12.78
CA LEU A 142 11.11 1.99 -14.03
C LEU A 142 12.44 1.73 -14.73
N ARG A 143 13.55 1.79 -13.98
CA ARG A 143 14.88 1.52 -14.53
C ARG A 143 14.98 0.11 -15.12
N SER A 144 14.47 -0.91 -14.43
CA SER A 144 14.50 -2.30 -14.92
C SER A 144 13.63 -2.48 -16.16
N ALA A 145 12.47 -1.82 -16.21
CA ALA A 145 11.60 -1.83 -17.38
C ALA A 145 12.27 -1.17 -18.60
N LEU A 146 12.91 -0.01 -18.40
CA LEU A 146 13.66 0.70 -19.46
C LEU A 146 14.90 -0.07 -19.91
N ASP A 147 15.68 -0.60 -18.96
CA ASP A 147 16.87 -1.42 -19.24
C ASP A 147 16.48 -2.69 -20.01
N GLY A 148 15.37 -3.35 -19.63
CA GLY A 148 14.84 -4.52 -20.34
C GLY A 148 14.38 -4.20 -21.77
N LYS A 149 13.67 -3.09 -21.99
CA LYS A 149 13.29 -2.65 -23.34
C LYS A 149 14.49 -2.22 -24.18
N LEU A 150 15.48 -1.56 -23.58
CA LEU A 150 16.71 -1.19 -24.24
C LEU A 150 17.54 -2.42 -24.63
N ALA A 151 17.64 -3.40 -23.74
CA ALA A 151 18.31 -4.67 -24.01
C ALA A 151 17.66 -5.40 -25.19
N LYS A 152 16.33 -5.49 -25.22
CA LYS A 152 15.58 -6.08 -26.33
C LYS A 152 15.87 -5.37 -27.66
N LEU A 153 15.81 -4.04 -27.70
CA LEU A 153 16.14 -3.28 -28.91
C LEU A 153 17.58 -3.50 -29.38
N ARG A 154 18.53 -3.65 -28.46
CA ARG A 154 19.91 -3.96 -28.80
C ARG A 154 20.06 -5.39 -29.31
N GLY A 155 19.35 -6.34 -28.73
CA GLY A 155 19.28 -7.71 -29.24
C GLY A 155 18.74 -7.73 -30.67
N ASP A 156 17.63 -7.04 -30.92
CA ASP A 156 17.02 -6.93 -32.24
C ASP A 156 17.98 -6.29 -33.25
N ALA A 157 18.62 -5.16 -32.89
CA ALA A 157 19.59 -4.48 -33.75
C ALA A 157 20.85 -5.33 -34.02
N PHE A 158 21.30 -6.10 -33.02
CA PHE A 158 22.42 -7.02 -33.19
C PHE A 158 22.06 -8.17 -34.13
N ILE A 159 20.90 -8.81 -33.96
CA ILE A 159 20.40 -9.87 -34.86
C ILE A 159 20.31 -9.34 -36.30
N ASP A 160 19.81 -8.12 -36.49
CA ASP A 160 19.76 -7.50 -37.80
C ASP A 160 21.15 -7.25 -38.39
N SER A 161 22.13 -6.85 -37.56
CA SER A 161 23.52 -6.64 -38.00
C SER A 161 24.23 -7.90 -38.49
N ILE A 162 23.89 -9.07 -37.91
CA ILE A 162 24.43 -10.38 -38.31
C ILE A 162 23.50 -11.13 -39.27
N GLY A 163 22.45 -10.46 -39.76
CA GLY A 163 21.36 -11.11 -40.45
C GLY A 163 21.77 -11.85 -41.72
N GLU A 164 22.71 -11.32 -42.50
CA GLU A 164 23.24 -12.00 -43.70
C GLU A 164 23.98 -13.31 -43.36
N PHE A 165 24.64 -13.36 -42.22
CA PHE A 165 25.28 -14.58 -41.70
C PHE A 165 24.24 -15.59 -41.18
N LEU A 166 23.17 -15.11 -40.53
CA LEU A 166 22.08 -15.97 -40.06
C LEU A 166 21.30 -16.61 -41.22
N ASP A 167 21.03 -15.83 -42.28
CA ASP A 167 20.38 -16.34 -43.49
C ASP A 167 21.25 -17.41 -44.17
N SER A 168 22.56 -17.20 -44.21
CA SER A 168 23.53 -18.17 -44.74
C SER A 168 23.64 -19.45 -43.89
N ALA A 169 23.34 -19.36 -42.59
CA ALA A 169 23.29 -20.49 -41.66
C ALA A 169 21.91 -21.18 -41.59
N GLY A 170 20.91 -20.68 -42.32
CA GLY A 170 19.54 -21.22 -42.32
C GLY A 170 18.76 -20.94 -41.02
N ILE A 171 19.15 -19.93 -40.25
CA ILE A 171 18.50 -19.57 -38.98
C ILE A 171 17.48 -18.46 -39.22
N ASP A 172 16.23 -18.73 -38.86
CA ASP A 172 15.10 -17.82 -39.02
C ASP A 172 15.15 -16.67 -37.99
N LYS A 173 15.31 -15.43 -38.48
CA LYS A 173 15.43 -14.20 -37.67
C LYS A 173 14.19 -13.93 -36.84
N GLU A 174 13.00 -14.23 -37.36
CA GLU A 174 11.75 -13.93 -36.66
C GLU A 174 11.57 -14.81 -35.42
N LYS A 175 12.00 -16.08 -35.50
CA LYS A 175 11.96 -17.00 -34.35
C LYS A 175 12.94 -16.58 -33.25
N LEU A 176 14.10 -16.04 -33.60
CA LEU A 176 15.06 -15.52 -32.63
C LEU A 176 14.52 -14.28 -31.90
N LYS A 177 13.87 -13.36 -32.62
CA LYS A 177 13.28 -12.14 -32.03
C LYS A 177 12.03 -12.42 -31.19
N ALA A 178 11.26 -13.45 -31.52
CA ALA A 178 10.04 -13.83 -30.79
C ALA A 178 10.31 -14.59 -29.48
N ALA A 179 11.50 -15.18 -29.29
CA ALA A 179 11.81 -16.03 -28.14
C ALA A 179 11.93 -15.29 -26.78
N GLU A 180 11.95 -13.95 -26.80
CA GLU A 180 12.11 -13.08 -25.61
C GLU A 180 10.80 -12.56 -25.00
N GLU A 181 9.65 -13.20 -25.26
CA GLU A 181 8.50 -12.97 -24.38
C GLU A 181 8.82 -13.47 -22.97
N SER A 182 8.43 -12.72 -21.95
CA SER A 182 8.73 -13.02 -20.54
C SER A 182 8.33 -14.45 -20.20
N GLN A 183 9.31 -15.35 -20.07
CA GLN A 183 9.10 -16.77 -19.81
C GLN A 183 8.70 -17.07 -18.35
N VAL A 184 8.61 -16.03 -17.52
CA VAL A 184 8.28 -16.15 -16.11
C VAL A 184 6.78 -15.94 -15.91
N ASP A 185 6.07 -17.03 -15.61
CA ASP A 185 4.69 -17.00 -15.16
C ASP A 185 4.64 -16.73 -13.65
N VAL A 186 3.91 -15.69 -13.24
CA VAL A 186 3.75 -15.32 -11.82
C VAL A 186 2.49 -15.96 -11.29
N ARG A 187 2.64 -16.98 -10.44
CA ARG A 187 1.53 -17.66 -9.77
C ARG A 187 1.54 -17.41 -8.28
N TYR A 188 0.42 -16.92 -7.75
CA TYR A 188 0.20 -16.77 -6.32
C TYR A 188 -0.16 -18.11 -5.68
N ILE A 189 0.45 -18.42 -4.54
CA ILE A 189 0.19 -19.65 -3.79
C ILE A 189 -0.90 -19.37 -2.74
N TYR A 190 -2.04 -20.04 -2.89
CA TYR A 190 -3.13 -20.00 -1.92
C TYR A 190 -3.29 -21.34 -1.21
N ARG A 191 -3.52 -21.30 0.10
CA ARG A 191 -3.82 -22.51 0.88
C ARG A 191 -5.24 -22.99 0.54
N GLY A 192 -5.36 -24.20 -0.02
CA GLY A 192 -6.66 -24.85 -0.26
C GLY A 192 -7.32 -24.58 -1.62
N GLY A 193 -6.57 -24.13 -2.63
CA GLY A 193 -7.04 -24.05 -4.02
C GLY A 193 -8.13 -23.00 -4.30
N ARG A 194 -8.49 -22.18 -3.32
CA ARG A 194 -9.38 -21.02 -3.52
C ARG A 194 -8.52 -19.80 -3.83
N SER A 195 -8.75 -19.19 -4.98
CA SER A 195 -8.21 -17.85 -5.29
C SER A 195 -8.77 -16.88 -4.24
N PHE A 196 -7.94 -16.50 -3.27
CA PHE A 196 -8.35 -15.58 -2.22
C PHE A 196 -8.05 -14.15 -2.69
N LYS A 197 -9.07 -13.29 -2.64
CA LYS A 197 -8.90 -11.85 -2.90
C LYS A 197 -7.84 -11.31 -1.94
N ILE A 198 -6.93 -10.46 -2.44
CA ILE A 198 -5.86 -9.88 -1.63
C ILE A 198 -6.49 -9.18 -0.42
N PRO A 199 -5.95 -9.37 0.81
CA PRO A 199 -6.50 -8.74 2.00
C PRO A 199 -6.51 -7.22 1.85
N SER A 200 -7.64 -6.60 2.18
CA SER A 200 -7.72 -5.14 2.26
C SER A 200 -6.95 -4.61 3.47
N ALA A 201 -6.62 -3.31 3.45
CA ALA A 201 -6.04 -2.60 4.59
C ALA A 201 -6.83 -2.86 5.89
N VAL A 202 -8.16 -2.82 5.77
CA VAL A 202 -9.11 -3.11 6.85
C VAL A 202 -8.91 -4.52 7.39
N GLN A 203 -8.92 -5.54 6.52
CA GLN A 203 -8.83 -6.93 6.94
C GLN A 203 -7.51 -7.27 7.63
N GLN A 204 -6.41 -6.64 7.20
CA GLN A 204 -5.10 -6.85 7.81
C GLN A 204 -4.96 -6.10 9.15
N SER A 205 -5.48 -4.88 9.25
CA SER A 205 -5.18 -3.97 10.37
C SER A 205 -6.27 -3.92 11.45
N VAL A 206 -7.55 -4.15 11.11
CA VAL A 206 -8.67 -4.13 12.08
C VAL A 206 -8.48 -5.10 13.24
N PRO A 207 -7.99 -6.35 13.07
CA PRO A 207 -7.76 -7.24 14.20
C PRO A 207 -6.81 -6.64 15.25
N ALA A 208 -5.76 -5.94 14.82
CA ALA A 208 -4.83 -5.28 15.72
C ALA A 208 -5.48 -4.06 16.41
N TRP A 209 -6.22 -3.25 15.66
CA TRP A 209 -6.93 -2.08 16.20
C TRP A 209 -8.04 -2.45 17.17
N LEU A 210 -8.67 -3.59 16.98
CA LEU A 210 -9.67 -4.14 17.89
C LEU A 210 -9.04 -4.48 19.24
N VAL A 211 -7.90 -5.16 19.25
CA VAL A 211 -7.15 -5.45 20.50
C VAL A 211 -6.68 -4.15 21.16
N PHE A 212 -6.16 -3.19 20.39
CA PHE A 212 -5.82 -1.86 20.89
C PHE A 212 -7.02 -1.19 21.59
N SER A 213 -8.18 -1.24 20.96
CA SER A 213 -9.40 -0.60 21.46
C SER A 213 -9.95 -1.27 22.72
N MET A 214 -9.75 -2.58 22.88
CA MET A 214 -10.06 -3.27 24.13
C MET A 214 -9.23 -2.75 25.31
N PHE A 215 -8.00 -2.25 25.09
CA PHE A 215 -7.20 -1.67 26.18
C PHE A 215 -7.78 -0.37 26.74
N PHE A 216 -8.64 0.34 26.00
CA PHE A 216 -9.31 1.53 26.53
C PHE A 216 -10.25 1.24 27.68
N ILE A 217 -10.62 -0.03 27.92
CA ILE A 217 -11.38 -0.44 29.10
C ILE A 217 -10.67 -0.12 30.41
N VAL A 218 -9.35 0.06 30.38
CA VAL A 218 -8.57 0.47 31.56
C VAL A 218 -9.03 1.83 32.08
N ILE A 219 -9.44 2.76 31.22
CA ILE A 219 -9.87 4.11 31.61
C ILE A 219 -11.14 4.06 32.50
N PRO A 220 -12.28 3.54 32.03
CA PRO A 220 -13.49 3.47 32.85
C PRO A 220 -13.32 2.55 34.06
N LEU A 221 -12.61 1.44 33.91
CA LEU A 221 -12.32 0.56 35.03
C LEU A 221 -11.56 1.32 36.13
N SER A 222 -10.52 2.07 35.77
CA SER A 222 -9.75 2.89 36.72
C SER A 222 -10.61 3.97 37.36
N ASN A 223 -11.44 4.67 36.57
CA ASN A 223 -12.34 5.71 37.09
C ASN A 223 -13.33 5.15 38.11
N THR A 224 -13.90 3.96 37.87
CA THR A 224 -14.80 3.33 38.84
C THR A 224 -14.08 2.93 40.13
N PHE A 225 -12.82 2.48 40.06
CA PHE A 225 -12.03 2.21 41.26
C PHE A 225 -11.68 3.48 42.04
N ILE A 226 -11.32 4.56 41.33
CA ILE A 226 -11.02 5.87 41.93
C ILE A 226 -12.26 6.45 42.58
N SER A 227 -13.41 6.45 41.91
CA SER A 227 -14.66 7.01 42.43
C SER A 227 -15.16 6.24 43.66
N GLU A 228 -15.05 4.91 43.65
CA GLU A 228 -15.44 4.08 44.79
C GLU A 228 -14.59 4.29 46.03
N ARG A 229 -13.28 4.53 45.82
CA ARG A 229 -12.36 4.87 46.90
C ARG A 229 -12.67 6.27 47.45
N GLY A 230 -12.90 7.25 46.56
CA GLY A 230 -13.22 8.63 46.94
C GLY A 230 -14.55 8.78 47.69
N GLN A 231 -15.59 8.03 47.30
CA GLN A 231 -16.93 8.11 47.89
C GLN A 231 -17.14 7.19 49.11
N GLY A 232 -16.10 6.48 49.55
CA GLY A 232 -16.18 5.50 50.63
C GLY A 232 -17.04 4.27 50.32
N ALA A 233 -17.48 4.08 49.07
CA ALA A 233 -18.29 2.95 48.66
C ALA A 233 -17.56 1.62 48.86
N LEU A 234 -16.24 1.59 48.61
CA LEU A 234 -15.41 0.42 48.86
C LEU A 234 -15.39 0.03 50.35
N MET A 235 -15.40 1.01 51.26
CA MET A 235 -15.43 0.75 52.71
C MET A 235 -16.79 0.16 53.14
N ARG A 236 -17.90 0.69 52.59
CA ARG A 236 -19.25 0.14 52.83
C ARG A 236 -19.41 -1.28 52.31
N LEU A 237 -18.90 -1.59 51.12
CA LEU A 237 -18.98 -2.94 50.57
C LEU A 237 -18.16 -3.95 51.38
N LYS A 238 -17.01 -3.53 51.93
CA LYS A 238 -16.19 -4.34 52.83
C LYS A 238 -16.88 -4.60 54.18
N SER A 239 -17.64 -3.65 54.72
CA SER A 239 -18.38 -3.84 55.97
C SER A 239 -19.62 -4.73 55.81
N MET A 240 -20.18 -4.86 54.60
CA MET A 240 -21.33 -5.74 54.29
C MET A 240 -20.97 -7.23 54.13
N ASN A 241 -19.76 -7.64 54.55
CA ASN A 241 -19.23 -9.02 54.44
C ASN A 241 -19.39 -9.63 53.04
N VAL A 242 -19.10 -8.84 51.99
CA VAL A 242 -19.06 -9.32 50.62
C VAL A 242 -17.67 -9.82 50.32
N SER A 243 -17.56 -11.05 49.77
CA SER A 243 -16.26 -11.62 49.38
C SER A 243 -15.54 -10.73 48.36
N ARG A 244 -14.23 -10.54 48.54
CA ARG A 244 -13.37 -9.76 47.63
C ARG A 244 -13.43 -10.29 46.19
N PHE A 245 -13.47 -11.63 46.04
CA PHE A 245 -13.60 -12.28 44.74
C PHE A 245 -14.94 -11.99 44.06
N ALA A 246 -16.03 -11.94 44.83
CA ALA A 246 -17.35 -11.59 44.29
C ALA A 246 -17.41 -10.13 43.81
N LEU A 247 -16.67 -9.24 44.47
CA LEU A 247 -16.59 -7.82 44.13
C LEU A 247 -15.76 -7.60 42.85
N ILE A 248 -14.62 -8.29 42.71
CA ILE A 248 -13.78 -8.25 41.50
C ILE A 248 -14.51 -8.90 40.31
N THR A 249 -15.07 -10.10 40.48
CA THR A 249 -15.80 -10.81 39.42
C THR A 249 -17.04 -10.02 38.99
N GLY A 250 -17.75 -9.42 39.95
CA GLY A 250 -18.89 -8.55 39.69
C GLY A 250 -18.55 -7.31 38.86
N LYS A 251 -17.29 -6.86 38.88
CA LYS A 251 -16.77 -5.81 37.99
C LYS A 251 -16.33 -6.36 36.65
N MET A 252 -15.53 -7.42 36.64
CA MET A 252 -14.92 -7.95 35.40
C MET A 252 -15.97 -8.42 34.39
N VAL A 253 -17.05 -9.08 34.84
CA VAL A 253 -18.06 -9.64 33.94
C VAL A 253 -18.76 -8.56 33.09
N PRO A 254 -19.29 -7.44 33.65
CA PRO A 254 -19.85 -6.34 32.87
C PRO A 254 -18.89 -5.78 31.83
N TYR A 255 -17.64 -5.54 32.22
CA TYR A 255 -16.60 -5.03 31.33
C TYR A 255 -16.27 -6.02 30.20
N LEU A 256 -16.25 -7.34 30.48
CA LEU A 256 -16.08 -8.37 29.45
C LEU A 256 -17.24 -8.37 28.44
N PHE A 257 -18.49 -8.27 28.93
CA PHE A 257 -19.66 -8.17 28.05
C PHE A 257 -19.62 -6.93 27.16
N ILE A 258 -19.22 -5.79 27.70
CA ILE A 258 -19.08 -4.54 26.94
C ILE A 258 -17.99 -4.68 25.88
N ASN A 259 -16.84 -5.27 26.21
CA ASN A 259 -15.79 -5.57 25.24
C ASN A 259 -16.29 -6.52 24.14
N ALA A 260 -17.07 -7.55 24.47
CA ALA A 260 -17.65 -8.44 23.46
C ALA A 260 -18.59 -7.71 22.50
N ILE A 261 -19.42 -6.79 23.01
CA ILE A 261 -20.26 -5.92 22.18
C ILE A 261 -19.38 -5.01 21.30
N GLN A 262 -18.32 -4.44 21.86
CA GLN A 262 -17.36 -3.61 21.14
C GLN A 262 -16.70 -4.38 19.99
N VAL A 263 -16.29 -5.64 20.19
CA VAL A 263 -15.75 -6.53 19.13
C VAL A 263 -16.73 -6.67 17.98
N VAL A 264 -17.97 -7.05 18.28
CA VAL A 264 -19.01 -7.28 17.27
C VAL A 264 -19.27 -6.00 16.49
N MET A 265 -19.35 -4.86 17.18
CA MET A 265 -19.53 -3.56 16.56
C MET A 265 -18.35 -3.20 15.65
N MET A 266 -17.11 -3.37 16.11
CA MET A 266 -15.91 -3.03 15.34
C MET A 266 -15.74 -3.91 14.09
N ILE A 267 -16.03 -5.22 14.21
CA ILE A 267 -16.08 -6.12 13.05
C ILE A 267 -17.18 -5.70 12.08
N GLY A 268 -18.37 -5.33 12.60
CA GLY A 268 -19.47 -4.81 11.80
C GLY A 268 -19.09 -3.54 11.03
N ILE A 269 -18.43 -2.58 11.68
CA ILE A 269 -17.93 -1.35 11.05
C ILE A 269 -16.92 -1.69 9.95
N GLY A 270 -15.93 -2.52 10.24
CA GLY A 270 -14.93 -2.94 9.25
C GLY A 270 -15.53 -3.69 8.06
N THR A 271 -16.65 -4.39 8.25
CA THR A 271 -17.29 -5.17 7.18
C THR A 271 -18.30 -4.35 6.36
N TYR A 272 -19.12 -3.51 7.00
CA TYR A 272 -20.28 -2.85 6.38
C TYR A 272 -20.12 -1.35 6.15
N VAL A 273 -19.33 -0.65 6.99
CA VAL A 273 -19.17 0.82 6.90
C VAL A 273 -17.92 1.19 6.11
N VAL A 274 -16.87 0.39 6.24
CA VAL A 274 -15.60 0.58 5.52
C VAL A 274 -15.34 -0.53 4.47
N PRO A 275 -16.33 -1.02 3.70
CA PRO A 275 -16.00 -1.87 2.58
C PRO A 275 -15.41 -0.97 1.49
N PHE A 276 -14.28 -1.41 0.94
CA PHE A 276 -13.42 -0.76 -0.08
C PHE A 276 -12.40 0.23 0.51
#